data_AF-A0A7Y5FJF3-F1
#
_entry.id   AF-A0A7Y5FJF3-F1
#
_cell.length_a   1.000
_cell.length_b   1.000
_cell.length_c   1.000
_cell.angle_alpha   90.00
_cell.angle_beta   90.00
_cell.angle_gamma   90.00
#
_symmetry.space_group_name_H-M   'P 1'
#
loop_
_entity.id
_entity.type
_entity.pdbx_description
1 polymer ?
#
loop_
_entity_poly.entity_id
_entity_poly.type
_entity_poly.pdbx_seq_one_letter_code
_entity_poly.pdbx_strand_id
1 'polypeptide(L)'
;MGDIAGFYQAFGLKVNAFERVDHVRCECEFLCFLSRKEAHALEENAAEMLQQTRRAQRLFLKDHFGRFVPAFTKLLQREAPESFYAALGSFCHEFARLECGRFGIPLGSKLLRLRPTDLADEGIDCGSGDELIQITKRASASTVVA
;
A
#
# COMPACT_ATOMS: atom_id res chain seq x y z
N MET A 1 5.77 9.11 5.85
CA MET A 1 4.66 8.20 5.55
C MET A 1 3.39 8.97 5.83
N GLY A 2 2.52 9.20 4.84
CA GLY A 2 1.16 9.67 5.10
C GLY A 2 0.32 8.52 5.63
N ASP A 3 -0.66 8.82 6.46
CA ASP A 3 -1.64 7.83 6.90
C ASP A 3 -2.61 7.53 5.73
N ILE A 4 -2.62 6.28 5.27
CA ILE A 4 -3.49 5.81 4.19
C ILE A 4 -4.98 5.95 4.56
N ALA A 5 -5.33 5.77 5.83
CA ALA A 5 -6.70 5.95 6.31
C ALA A 5 -7.13 7.42 6.19
N GLY A 6 -6.20 8.36 6.40
CA GLY A 6 -6.42 9.79 6.21
C GLY A 6 -6.85 10.16 4.79
N PHE A 7 -6.35 9.46 3.76
CA PHE A 7 -6.83 9.64 2.39
C PHE A 7 -8.29 9.25 2.25
N TYR A 8 -8.68 8.07 2.73
CA TYR A 8 -10.07 7.62 2.63
C TYR A 8 -11.02 8.56 3.37
N GLN A 9 -10.65 8.96 4.60
CA GLN A 9 -11.43 9.88 5.43
C GLN A 9 -11.59 11.27 4.81
N ALA A 10 -10.54 11.81 4.18
CA ALA A 10 -10.60 13.11 3.49
C ALA A 10 -11.62 13.14 2.34
N PHE A 11 -11.99 11.96 1.81
CA PHE A 11 -13.02 11.80 0.79
C PHE A 11 -14.34 11.23 1.35
N GLY A 12 -14.49 11.16 2.67
CA GLY A 12 -15.69 10.66 3.34
C GLY A 12 -15.90 9.14 3.23
N LEU A 13 -14.86 8.40 2.84
CA LEU A 13 -14.91 6.95 2.69
C LEU A 13 -14.55 6.25 4.00
N LYS A 14 -15.11 5.07 4.20
CA LYS A 14 -14.83 4.19 5.34
C LYS A 14 -14.37 2.85 4.82
N VAL A 15 -13.28 2.33 5.40
CA VAL A 15 -12.84 0.94 5.17
C VAL A 15 -13.62 0.04 6.11
N ASN A 16 -13.96 -1.16 5.64
CA ASN A 16 -14.60 -2.17 6.48
C ASN A 16 -13.67 -2.53 7.64
N ALA A 17 -14.20 -2.64 8.86
CA ALA A 17 -13.43 -2.97 10.06
C ALA A 17 -12.68 -4.31 9.97
N PHE A 18 -13.17 -5.25 9.13
CA PHE A 18 -12.54 -6.55 8.93
C PHE A 18 -11.48 -6.58 7.82
N GLU A 19 -11.21 -5.44 7.18
CA GLU A 19 -10.25 -5.33 6.08
C GLU A 19 -9.09 -4.41 6.47
N ARG A 20 -7.89 -4.75 6.01
CA ARG A 20 -6.74 -3.87 6.26
C ARG A 20 -6.81 -2.66 5.34
N VAL A 21 -6.54 -1.47 5.90
CA VAL A 21 -6.56 -0.21 5.14
C VAL A 21 -5.54 -0.16 3.98
N ASP A 22 -4.49 -0.98 4.08
CA ASP A 22 -3.43 -1.16 3.08
C ASP A 22 -3.65 -2.38 2.16
N HIS A 23 -4.83 -3.01 2.22
CA HIS A 23 -5.14 -4.10 1.31
C HIS A 23 -5.24 -3.57 -0.14
N VAL A 24 -4.60 -4.26 -1.09
CA VAL A 24 -4.53 -3.83 -2.51
C VAL A 24 -5.91 -3.55 -3.12
N ARG A 25 -6.92 -4.30 -2.68
CA ARG A 25 -8.33 -4.08 -3.04
C ARG A 25 -8.80 -2.68 -2.63
N CYS A 26 -8.58 -2.26 -1.39
CA CYS A 26 -8.98 -0.95 -0.89
C CYS A 26 -8.27 0.18 -1.65
N GLU A 27 -6.97 0.01 -1.93
CA GLU A 27 -6.22 0.98 -2.72
C GLU A 27 -6.78 1.12 -4.15
N CYS A 28 -7.10 0.00 -4.81
CA CYS A 28 -7.74 -0.01 -6.12
C CYS A 28 -9.14 0.62 -6.09
N GLU A 29 -9.96 0.32 -5.09
CA GLU A 29 -11.29 0.90 -4.92
C GLU A 29 -11.21 2.42 -4.75
N PHE A 30 -10.23 2.92 -4.00
CA PHE A 30 -10.01 4.36 -3.86
C PHE A 30 -9.56 5.03 -5.16
N LEU A 31 -8.65 4.42 -5.91
CA LEU A 31 -8.29 4.92 -7.25
C LEU A 31 -9.49 4.94 -8.19
N CYS A 32 -10.34 3.91 -8.18
CA CYS A 32 -11.59 3.87 -8.94
C CYS A 32 -12.52 5.03 -8.55
N PHE A 33 -12.68 5.28 -7.25
CA PHE A 33 -13.47 6.41 -6.75
C PHE A 33 -12.92 7.75 -7.26
N LEU A 34 -11.60 7.97 -7.18
CA LEU A 34 -10.98 9.20 -7.66
C LEU A 34 -11.12 9.38 -9.18
N SER A 35 -10.99 8.30 -9.96
CA SER A 35 -11.20 8.35 -11.41
C SER A 35 -12.64 8.70 -11.79
N ARG A 36 -13.63 8.19 -11.05
CA ARG A 36 -15.04 8.59 -11.23
C ARG A 36 -15.27 10.04 -10.88
N LYS A 37 -14.64 10.53 -9.80
CA LYS A 37 -14.71 11.94 -9.40
C LYS A 37 -14.03 12.86 -10.43
N GLU A 38 -12.92 12.42 -11.03
CA GLU A 38 -12.23 13.13 -12.12
C GLU A 38 -13.15 13.25 -13.35
N ALA A 39 -13.78 12.15 -13.76
CA ALA A 39 -14.71 12.14 -14.89
C ALA A 39 -15.89 13.09 -14.64
N HIS A 40 -16.51 13.03 -13.46
CA HIS A 40 -17.60 13.93 -13.10
C HIS A 40 -17.18 15.41 -13.11
N ALA A 41 -15.99 15.73 -12.57
CA ALA A 41 -15.48 17.10 -12.60
C ALA A 41 -15.24 17.63 -14.02
N LEU A 42 -14.87 16.75 -14.97
CA LEU A 42 -14.72 17.10 -16.38
C LEU A 42 -16.09 17.37 -17.04
N GLU A 43 -17.08 16.52 -16.79
CA GLU A 43 -18.45 16.68 -17.30
C GLU A 43 -19.09 17.99 -16.84
N GLU A 44 -18.91 18.33 -15.56
CA GLU A 44 -19.46 19.54 -14.95
C GLU A 44 -18.61 20.81 -15.18
N ASN A 45 -17.49 20.70 -15.91
CA ASN A 45 -16.51 21.79 -16.08
C ASN A 45 -16.04 22.40 -14.73
N ALA A 46 -15.99 21.60 -13.68
CA ALA A 46 -15.64 22.02 -12.33
C ALA A 46 -14.12 22.02 -12.11
N ALA A 47 -13.44 23.08 -12.59
CA ALA A 47 -11.98 23.17 -12.61
C ALA A 47 -11.31 22.96 -11.24
N GLU A 48 -11.86 23.52 -10.17
CA GLU A 48 -11.32 23.33 -8.82
C GLU A 48 -11.42 21.86 -8.36
N MET A 49 -12.58 21.23 -8.56
CA MET A 49 -12.78 19.82 -8.21
C MET A 49 -11.82 18.92 -9.00
N LEU A 50 -11.64 19.19 -10.28
CA LEU A 50 -10.71 18.48 -11.15
C LEU A 50 -9.28 18.59 -10.61
N GLN A 51 -8.84 19.80 -10.26
CA GLN A 51 -7.50 20.05 -9.72
C GLN A 51 -7.28 19.30 -8.40
N GLN A 52 -8.24 19.35 -7.46
CA GLN A 52 -8.10 18.67 -6.16
C GLN A 52 -8.11 17.15 -6.34
N THR A 53 -8.96 16.62 -7.23
CA THR A 53 -9.03 15.17 -7.48
C THR A 53 -7.73 14.65 -8.09
N ARG A 54 -7.18 15.33 -9.10
CA ARG A 54 -5.87 14.98 -9.69
C ARG A 54 -4.73 15.11 -8.70
N ARG A 55 -4.77 16.11 -7.83
CA ARG A 55 -3.80 16.26 -6.74
C ARG A 55 -3.86 15.05 -5.80
N ALA A 56 -5.04 14.59 -5.44
CA ALA A 56 -5.21 13.42 -4.58
C ALA A 56 -4.76 12.12 -5.26
N GLN A 57 -5.09 11.90 -6.53
CA GLN A 57 -4.56 10.76 -7.31
C GLN A 57 -3.04 10.76 -7.31
N ARG A 58 -2.42 11.92 -7.60
CA ARG A 58 -0.97 12.07 -7.61
C ARG A 58 -0.33 11.73 -6.25
N LEU A 59 -0.88 12.25 -5.16
CA LEU A 59 -0.35 11.99 -3.82
C LEU A 59 -0.54 10.52 -3.43
N PHE A 60 -1.70 9.95 -3.69
CA PHE A 60 -1.99 8.56 -3.36
C PHE A 60 -1.10 7.58 -4.14
N LEU A 61 -0.93 7.79 -5.44
CA LEU A 61 -0.01 6.99 -6.27
C LEU A 61 1.44 7.10 -5.77
N LYS A 62 1.88 8.29 -5.41
CA LYS A 62 3.26 8.52 -4.94
C LYS A 62 3.54 7.86 -3.60
N ASP A 63 2.63 8.02 -2.64
CA ASP A 63 2.90 7.69 -1.25
C ASP A 63 2.40 6.28 -0.87
N HIS A 64 1.47 5.71 -1.64
CA HIS A 64 0.82 4.41 -1.40
C HIS A 64 0.90 3.48 -2.61
N PHE A 65 -0.13 3.45 -3.46
CA PHE A 65 -0.30 2.42 -4.50
C PHE A 65 0.93 2.24 -5.41
N GLY A 66 1.43 3.32 -6.01
CA GLY A 66 2.59 3.27 -6.91
C GLY A 66 3.90 2.90 -6.20
N ARG A 67 3.98 3.09 -4.88
CA ARG A 67 5.12 2.67 -4.06
C ARG A 67 5.09 1.18 -3.74
N PHE A 68 3.92 0.63 -3.45
CA PHE A 68 3.71 -0.74 -2.99
C PHE A 68 3.59 -1.76 -4.13
N VAL A 69 2.80 -1.43 -5.16
CA VAL A 69 2.41 -2.36 -6.23
C VAL A 69 3.59 -3.04 -6.93
N PRO A 70 4.72 -2.38 -7.24
CA PRO A 70 5.85 -3.05 -7.89
C PRO A 70 6.43 -4.23 -7.13
N ALA A 71 6.49 -4.16 -5.80
CA ALA A 71 6.99 -5.23 -4.96
C ALA A 71 5.95 -6.34 -4.80
N PHE A 72 4.69 -5.97 -4.59
CA PHE A 72 3.57 -6.89 -4.48
C PHE A 72 3.39 -7.75 -5.72
N THR A 73 3.32 -7.14 -6.91
CA THR A 73 3.07 -7.88 -8.14
C THR A 73 4.23 -8.78 -8.52
N LYS A 74 5.47 -8.37 -8.25
CA LYS A 74 6.65 -9.22 -8.44
C LYS A 74 6.61 -10.45 -7.53
N LEU A 75 6.21 -10.28 -6.26
CA LEU A 75 6.05 -11.39 -5.34
C LEU A 75 4.92 -12.32 -5.79
N LEU A 76 3.77 -11.75 -6.18
CA LEU A 76 2.61 -12.52 -6.65
C LEU A 76 2.96 -13.40 -7.86
N GLN A 77 3.69 -12.85 -8.84
CA GLN A 77 4.17 -13.59 -10.01
C GLN A 77 5.17 -14.70 -9.65
N ARG A 78 5.98 -14.50 -8.60
CA ARG A 78 6.95 -15.49 -8.12
C ARG A 78 6.28 -16.65 -7.39
N GLU A 79 5.31 -16.35 -6.51
CA GLU A 79 4.65 -17.36 -5.66
C GLU A 79 3.57 -18.14 -6.42
N ALA A 80 2.96 -17.54 -7.44
CA ALA A 80 1.91 -18.17 -8.23
C ALA A 80 2.20 -18.06 -9.74
N PRO A 81 3.33 -18.59 -10.23
CA PRO A 81 3.70 -18.50 -11.64
C PRO A 81 2.66 -19.19 -12.54
N GLU A 82 2.50 -18.68 -13.78
CA GLU A 82 1.56 -19.20 -14.79
C GLU A 82 0.08 -19.29 -14.33
N SER A 83 -0.27 -18.63 -13.24
CA SER A 83 -1.63 -18.60 -12.71
C SER A 83 -2.42 -17.39 -13.20
N PHE A 84 -3.75 -17.43 -13.01
CA PHE A 84 -4.62 -16.26 -13.15
C PHE A 84 -4.10 -15.04 -12.36
N TYR A 85 -3.60 -15.27 -11.14
CA TYR A 85 -3.09 -14.21 -10.28
C TYR A 85 -1.76 -13.62 -10.77
N ALA A 86 -0.91 -14.41 -11.44
CA ALA A 86 0.28 -13.87 -12.10
C ALA A 86 -0.10 -12.93 -13.26
N ALA A 87 -1.09 -13.30 -14.07
CA ALA A 87 -1.60 -12.43 -15.14
C ALA A 87 -2.20 -11.13 -14.58
N LEU A 88 -3.00 -11.22 -13.51
CA LEU A 88 -3.55 -10.06 -12.82
C LEU A 88 -2.46 -9.17 -12.20
N GLY A 89 -1.41 -9.78 -11.64
CA GLY A 89 -0.24 -9.07 -11.14
C GLY A 89 0.50 -8.30 -12.24
N SER A 90 0.68 -8.90 -13.41
CA SER A 90 1.28 -8.22 -14.58
C SER A 90 0.44 -7.02 -15.02
N PHE A 91 -0.88 -7.21 -15.11
CA PHE A 91 -1.81 -6.14 -15.46
C PHE A 91 -1.76 -5.00 -14.44
N CYS A 92 -1.84 -5.30 -13.15
CA CYS A 92 -1.80 -4.31 -12.08
C CYS A 92 -0.48 -3.51 -12.07
N HIS A 93 0.64 -4.18 -12.32
CA HIS A 93 1.94 -3.53 -12.43
C HIS A 93 1.97 -2.52 -13.59
N GLU A 94 1.46 -2.92 -14.75
CA GLU A 94 1.46 -2.09 -15.95
C GLU A 94 0.48 -0.92 -15.81
N PHE A 95 -0.68 -1.14 -15.21
CA PHE A 95 -1.62 -0.09 -14.83
C PHE A 95 -0.95 0.94 -13.90
N ALA A 96 -0.27 0.49 -12.85
CA ALA A 96 0.45 1.40 -11.95
C ALA A 96 1.55 2.19 -12.69
N ARG A 97 2.26 1.57 -13.64
CA ARG A 97 3.27 2.23 -14.48
C ARG A 97 2.67 3.36 -15.31
N LEU A 98 1.54 3.11 -15.96
CA LEU A 98 0.86 4.08 -16.81
C LEU A 98 0.29 5.23 -15.97
N GLU A 99 -0.39 4.94 -14.86
CA GLU A 99 -0.94 5.97 -13.98
C GLU A 99 0.13 6.82 -13.30
N CYS A 100 1.20 6.20 -12.78
CA CYS A 100 2.33 6.95 -12.24
C CYS A 100 2.99 7.81 -13.33
N GLY A 101 3.14 7.27 -14.54
CA GLY A 101 3.65 7.99 -15.71
C GLY A 101 2.79 9.20 -16.07
N ARG A 102 1.46 9.07 -16.07
CA ARG A 102 0.49 10.16 -16.30
C ARG A 102 0.71 11.35 -15.37
N PHE A 103 1.16 11.10 -14.13
CA PHE A 103 1.44 12.12 -13.13
C PHE A 103 2.93 12.45 -12.92
N GLY A 104 3.84 11.87 -13.71
CA GLY A 104 5.29 12.08 -13.57
C GLY A 104 5.87 11.53 -12.26
N ILE A 105 5.27 10.48 -11.70
CA ILE A 105 5.69 9.83 -10.46
C ILE A 105 6.56 8.62 -10.79
N PRO A 106 7.72 8.44 -10.15
CA PRO A 106 8.49 7.20 -10.29
C PRO A 106 7.79 6.06 -9.53
N LEU A 107 7.72 4.88 -10.15
CA LEU A 107 7.27 3.67 -9.45
C LEU A 107 8.21 3.31 -8.29
N GLY A 108 7.63 2.69 -7.27
CA GLY A 108 8.37 2.14 -6.14
C GLY A 108 9.33 1.00 -6.51
N SER A 109 10.10 0.56 -5.51
CA SER A 109 11.03 -0.54 -5.68
C SER A 109 10.29 -1.86 -5.91
N LYS A 110 10.86 -2.74 -6.74
CA LYS A 110 10.43 -4.14 -6.87
C LYS A 110 10.81 -5.01 -5.66
N LEU A 111 11.47 -4.44 -4.66
CA LEU A 111 11.87 -5.12 -3.43
C LEU A 111 11.08 -4.53 -2.26
N LEU A 112 10.48 -5.40 -1.45
CA LEU A 112 9.90 -4.99 -0.17
C LEU A 112 11.03 -4.52 0.73
N ARG A 113 11.05 -3.22 1.04
CA ARG A 113 11.90 -2.72 2.13
C ARG A 113 11.19 -3.06 3.42
N LEU A 114 11.81 -3.91 4.23
CA LEU A 114 11.35 -4.17 5.58
C LEU A 114 11.38 -2.86 6.38
N ARG A 115 10.40 -2.68 7.25
CA ARG A 115 10.43 -1.61 8.24
C ARG A 115 11.63 -1.88 9.19
N PRO A 116 12.43 -0.86 9.51
CA PRO A 116 13.39 -0.95 10.61
C PRO A 116 12.69 -1.41 11.91
N THR A 117 13.31 -2.33 12.65
CA THR A 117 12.75 -2.91 13.89
C THR A 117 12.82 -1.97 15.10
N ASP A 118 13.33 -0.76 14.93
CA ASP A 118 13.47 0.28 15.96
C ASP A 118 12.28 1.25 16.03
N LEU A 119 11.37 1.19 15.05
CA LEU A 119 10.08 1.87 15.13
C LEU A 119 9.15 1.06 16.02
N ALA A 120 8.63 1.68 17.10
CA ALA A 120 7.77 1.03 18.07
C ALA A 120 6.70 0.16 17.37
N ASP A 121 6.71 -1.13 17.68
CA ASP A 121 5.70 -2.07 17.20
C ASP A 121 4.34 -1.60 17.70
N GLU A 122 3.50 -1.12 16.77
CA GLU A 122 2.07 -1.03 17.04
C GLU A 122 1.58 -2.45 17.35
N GLY A 123 0.79 -2.59 18.43
CA GLY A 123 0.33 -3.89 18.91
C GLY A 123 -0.31 -4.71 17.79
N ILE A 124 0.10 -5.96 17.67
CA ILE A 124 -0.48 -6.91 16.71
C ILE A 124 -1.89 -7.27 17.22
N ASP A 125 -2.93 -6.84 16.50
CA ASP A 125 -4.35 -7.10 16.87
C ASP A 125 -4.81 -8.53 16.50
N CYS A 126 -3.93 -9.32 15.86
CA CYS A 126 -4.17 -10.72 15.53
C CYS A 126 -3.07 -11.60 16.12
N GLY A 127 -3.17 -11.85 17.42
CA GLY A 127 -2.35 -12.83 18.14
C GLY A 127 -2.43 -12.58 19.63
N SER A 128 -2.95 -13.54 20.41
CA SER A 128 -2.70 -13.54 21.85
C SER A 128 -1.19 -13.65 22.02
N GLY A 129 -0.55 -12.68 22.67
CA GLY A 129 0.91 -12.55 22.78
C GLY A 129 1.70 -13.76 23.33
N ASP A 130 1.04 -14.89 23.55
CA ASP A 130 1.60 -16.20 23.92
C ASP A 130 2.39 -16.89 22.78
N GLU A 131 2.24 -16.48 21.52
CA GLU A 131 2.99 -17.08 20.39
C GLU A 131 4.43 -16.56 20.25
N LEU A 132 4.82 -15.53 21.00
CA LEU A 132 6.17 -14.92 20.93
C LEU A 132 7.24 -15.63 21.78
N ILE A 133 6.92 -16.79 22.38
CA ILE A 133 7.83 -17.51 23.30
C ILE A 133 9.13 -17.99 22.62
N GLN A 134 9.21 -18.03 21.28
CA GLN A 134 10.35 -18.63 20.57
C GLN A 134 11.43 -17.64 20.07
N ILE A 135 11.27 -16.32 20.22
CA ILE A 135 12.21 -15.36 19.60
C ILE A 135 13.25 -14.79 20.60
N THR A 136 13.12 -15.01 21.91
CA THR A 136 14.12 -14.53 22.88
C THR A 136 14.53 -15.58 23.92
N LYS A 137 15.60 -16.33 23.60
CA LYS A 137 16.75 -16.59 24.52
C LYS A 137 17.78 -17.52 23.90
N ARG A 138 18.83 -16.94 23.31
CA ARG A 138 20.23 -17.35 23.56
C ARG A 138 21.20 -16.30 23.01
N ALA A 139 21.31 -15.20 23.73
CA ALA A 139 22.46 -14.31 23.65
C ALA A 139 22.84 -13.90 25.08
N SER A 140 23.78 -14.64 25.67
CA SER A 140 24.79 -14.12 26.61
C SER A 140 25.72 -15.28 26.97
N ALA A 141 26.90 -15.26 26.37
CA ALA A 141 28.09 -15.75 27.03
C ALA A 141 28.52 -14.69 28.04
N SER A 142 28.90 -15.09 29.25
CA SER A 142 30.01 -14.45 29.98
C SER A 142 30.52 -15.32 31.12
N THR A 143 31.77 -15.72 30.96
CA THR A 143 32.84 -15.86 31.96
C THR A 143 32.66 -15.02 33.23
N VAL A 144 32.85 -15.63 34.42
CA VAL A 144 33.65 -15.13 35.59
C VAL A 144 33.97 -16.38 36.47
N VAL A 145 35.19 -16.93 36.43
CA VAL A 145 36.27 -16.82 37.45
C VAL A 145 35.87 -17.18 38.90
N ALA A 146 36.29 -18.36 39.35
CA ALA A 146 37.18 -18.59 40.50
C ALA A 146 37.64 -20.05 40.49
#